data_AF-A0A931Y8A9-F1
#
_entry.id   AF-A0A931Y8A9-F1
#
_cell.length_a   1.000
_cell.length_b   1.000
_cell.length_c   1.000
_cell.angle_alpha   90.00
_cell.angle_beta   90.00
_cell.angle_gamma   90.00
#
_symmetry.space_group_name_H-M   'P 1'
#
loop_
_entity.id
_entity.type
_entity.pdbx_description
1 polymer ?
#
loop_
_entity_poly.entity_id
_entity_poly.type
_entity_poly.pdbx_seq_one_letter_code
_entity_poly.pdbx_strand_id
1 'polypeptide(L)'
;MPELRKDTINGRWVIIAVEEGRHPADFDVEPHVTKGGMCPFCYGNEDKTPPEIYAHRVGGTKPNTSGWSTRVVPNKFPALRIEGDMKRIGVGLYDTMNGIGAHEVIIETPDHDKSLADLLDNEVEKVIWAYRDRSIDLRGDKRFKYILLFKNYGESAGASLEHPHSQLI
;
A
#
# COMPACT_ATOMS: atom_id res chain seq x y z
N MET A 1 -22.34 28.16 -13.38
CA MET A 1 -21.88 29.15 -12.36
C MET A 1 -20.89 28.45 -11.47
N PRO A 2 -19.70 29.03 -11.24
CA PRO A 2 -18.75 28.47 -10.29
C PRO A 2 -19.30 28.55 -8.86
N GLU A 3 -19.02 27.56 -8.04
CA GLU A 3 -19.41 27.50 -6.63
C GLU A 3 -18.30 26.94 -5.74
N LEU A 4 -18.38 27.22 -4.45
CA LEU A 4 -17.52 26.64 -3.43
C LEU A 4 -18.32 25.60 -2.63
N ARG A 5 -17.85 24.36 -2.61
CA ARG A 5 -18.43 23.29 -1.77
C ARG A 5 -17.47 22.93 -0.66
N LYS A 6 -17.98 22.76 0.57
CA LYS A 6 -17.17 22.36 1.73
C LYS A 6 -17.30 20.86 1.95
N ASP A 7 -16.18 20.16 1.97
CA ASP A 7 -16.09 18.75 2.36
C ASP A 7 -16.23 18.64 3.89
N THR A 8 -17.19 17.83 4.37
CA THR A 8 -17.49 17.68 5.80
C THR A 8 -16.54 16.75 6.54
N ILE A 9 -15.80 15.89 5.83
CA ILE A 9 -14.82 14.96 6.39
C ILE A 9 -13.51 15.70 6.68
N ASN A 10 -13.02 16.46 5.70
CA ASN A 10 -11.72 17.13 5.79
C ASN A 10 -11.82 18.62 6.15
N GLY A 11 -13.01 19.21 6.11
CA GLY A 11 -13.28 20.62 6.43
C GLY A 11 -12.77 21.64 5.40
N ARG A 12 -12.31 21.18 4.23
CA ARG A 12 -11.72 22.01 3.17
C ARG A 12 -12.78 22.50 2.18
N TRP A 13 -12.58 23.68 1.63
CA TRP A 13 -13.39 24.22 0.53
C TRP A 13 -12.80 23.79 -0.81
N VAL A 14 -13.65 23.37 -1.74
CA VAL A 14 -13.31 22.97 -3.11
C VAL A 14 -14.01 23.90 -4.09
N ILE A 15 -13.27 24.39 -5.07
CA ILE A 15 -13.81 25.18 -6.18
C ILE A 15 -14.40 24.22 -7.21
N ILE A 16 -15.67 24.41 -7.54
CA ILE A 16 -16.35 23.73 -8.64
C ILE A 16 -16.68 24.79 -9.68
N ALA A 17 -15.87 24.86 -10.72
CA ALA A 17 -16.02 25.81 -11.82
C ALA A 17 -16.23 25.05 -13.14
N VAL A 18 -17.40 24.42 -13.28
CA VAL A 18 -17.80 23.79 -14.54
C VAL A 18 -18.48 24.86 -15.41
N GLU A 19 -17.75 25.42 -16.35
CA GLU A 19 -18.30 26.36 -17.35
C GLU A 19 -18.83 25.62 -18.59
N GLU A 20 -18.13 24.58 -19.01
CA GLU A 20 -18.59 23.58 -19.99
C GLU A 20 -18.31 22.18 -19.42
N GLY A 21 -19.31 21.29 -19.47
CA GLY A 21 -19.16 19.94 -18.96
C GLY A 21 -18.17 19.15 -19.80
N ARG A 22 -16.96 18.91 -19.28
CA ARG A 22 -16.05 17.92 -19.88
C ARG A 22 -16.65 16.53 -19.71
N HIS A 23 -16.77 15.79 -20.80
CA HIS A 23 -17.15 14.39 -20.76
C HIS A 23 -16.00 13.59 -20.12
N PRO A 24 -16.25 12.46 -19.43
CA PRO A 24 -15.18 11.60 -18.92
C PRO A 24 -14.13 11.17 -19.96
N ALA A 25 -14.49 11.20 -21.25
CA ALA A 25 -13.61 10.89 -22.37
C ALA A 25 -12.65 12.04 -22.75
N ASP A 26 -12.90 13.26 -22.28
CA ASP A 26 -12.07 14.45 -22.56
C ASP A 26 -10.87 14.55 -21.60
N PHE A 27 -10.74 13.62 -20.65
CA PHE A 27 -9.62 13.54 -19.73
C PHE A 27 -8.53 12.67 -20.32
N ASP A 28 -7.31 13.19 -20.36
CA ASP A 28 -6.13 12.43 -20.76
C ASP A 28 -5.94 11.26 -19.79
N VAL A 29 -6.03 10.04 -20.33
CA VAL A 29 -5.66 8.82 -19.62
C VAL A 29 -4.27 8.47 -20.09
N GLU A 30 -3.27 8.63 -19.22
CA GLU A 30 -1.92 8.18 -19.54
C GLU A 30 -1.93 6.65 -19.72
N PRO A 31 -1.42 6.13 -20.85
CA PRO A 31 -1.35 4.70 -21.07
C PRO A 31 -0.37 4.09 -20.07
N HIS A 32 -0.79 2.98 -19.45
CA HIS A 32 0.09 2.21 -18.58
C HIS A 32 1.11 1.46 -19.43
N VAL A 33 2.39 1.84 -19.32
CA VAL A 33 3.50 1.17 -20.03
C VAL A 33 4.22 0.25 -19.06
N THR A 34 4.22 -1.05 -19.34
CA THR A 34 5.02 -2.03 -18.60
C THR A 34 6.45 -2.00 -19.13
N LYS A 35 7.41 -1.66 -18.26
CA LYS A 35 8.84 -1.62 -18.54
C LYS A 35 9.46 -3.02 -18.47
N GLY A 36 8.79 -3.95 -17.78
CA GLY A 36 9.24 -5.34 -17.62
C GLY A 36 10.55 -5.45 -16.83
N GLY A 37 11.08 -6.68 -16.74
CA GLY A 37 12.33 -6.98 -16.04
C GLY A 37 12.16 -7.94 -14.86
N MET A 38 13.23 -8.13 -14.09
CA MET A 38 13.18 -9.00 -12.91
C MET A 38 12.41 -8.33 -11.79
N CYS A 39 11.26 -8.90 -11.44
CA CYS A 39 10.42 -8.41 -10.35
C CYS A 39 10.60 -9.29 -9.08
N PRO A 40 10.95 -8.69 -7.93
CA PRO A 40 11.13 -9.44 -6.68
C PRO A 40 9.81 -9.96 -6.09
N PHE A 41 8.66 -9.44 -6.53
CA PHE A 41 7.34 -9.86 -6.02
C PHE A 41 6.73 -11.02 -6.81
N CYS A 42 7.27 -11.33 -7.99
CA CYS A 42 6.82 -12.47 -8.77
C CYS A 42 6.94 -13.79 -8.00
N TYR A 43 6.00 -14.68 -8.31
CA TYR A 43 6.02 -16.05 -7.82
C TYR A 43 7.34 -16.77 -8.14
N GLY A 44 7.93 -17.44 -7.15
CA GLY A 44 9.23 -18.10 -7.27
C GLY A 44 10.44 -17.22 -6.96
N ASN A 45 10.25 -15.92 -6.78
CA ASN A 45 11.31 -14.97 -6.36
C ASN A 45 11.20 -14.62 -4.87
N GLU A 46 10.64 -15.49 -4.04
CA GLU A 46 10.44 -15.21 -2.61
C GLU A 46 11.75 -14.91 -1.87
N ASP A 47 12.88 -15.41 -2.36
CA ASP A 47 14.24 -15.15 -1.86
C ASP A 47 14.74 -13.72 -2.16
N LYS A 48 14.04 -12.96 -3.02
CA LYS A 48 14.39 -11.57 -3.38
C LYS A 48 13.72 -10.52 -2.49
N THR A 49 12.79 -10.95 -1.63
CA THR A 49 12.13 -10.11 -0.62
C THR A 49 12.70 -10.39 0.77
N PRO A 50 12.57 -9.47 1.74
CA PRO A 50 12.74 -9.83 3.14
C PRO A 50 11.77 -10.95 3.55
N PRO A 51 12.04 -11.69 4.64
CA PRO A 51 11.18 -12.78 5.08
C PRO A 51 9.74 -12.32 5.29
N GLU A 52 8.79 -13.15 4.85
CA GLU A 52 7.38 -12.85 5.00
C GLU A 52 6.94 -12.79 6.46
N ILE A 53 6.08 -11.82 6.76
CA ILE A 53 5.41 -11.66 8.06
C ILE A 53 4.12 -12.48 8.08
N TYR A 54 3.44 -12.54 6.93
CA TYR A 54 2.14 -13.18 6.76
C TYR A 54 1.97 -13.65 5.31
N ALA A 55 1.26 -14.75 5.10
CA ALA A 55 0.84 -15.15 3.76
C ALA A 55 -0.43 -16.00 3.80
N HIS A 56 -1.38 -15.72 2.92
CA HIS A 56 -2.46 -16.65 2.60
C HIS A 56 -1.95 -17.72 1.67
N ARG A 57 -1.79 -18.94 2.18
CA ARG A 57 -1.19 -20.07 1.46
C ARG A 57 -2.23 -21.11 1.06
N VAL A 58 -2.06 -21.66 -0.13
CA VAL A 58 -2.83 -22.82 -0.61
C VAL A 58 -2.03 -24.08 -0.25
N GLY A 59 -2.68 -25.09 0.33
CA GLY A 59 -2.10 -26.41 0.53
C GLY A 59 -0.98 -26.53 1.58
N GLY A 60 -0.86 -25.58 2.52
CA GLY A 60 0.06 -25.69 3.67
C GLY A 60 1.55 -25.63 3.32
N THR A 61 1.91 -24.90 2.26
CA THR A 61 3.31 -24.68 1.85
C THR A 61 4.13 -23.95 2.92
N LYS A 62 5.47 -24.04 2.82
CA LYS A 62 6.38 -23.46 3.81
C LYS A 62 6.49 -21.94 3.64
N PRO A 63 6.74 -21.18 4.72
CA PRO A 63 7.02 -19.75 4.62
C PRO A 63 8.20 -19.45 3.68
N ASN A 64 8.16 -18.32 2.99
CA ASN A 64 9.18 -17.88 2.04
C ASN A 64 9.38 -18.82 0.85
N THR A 65 8.38 -19.63 0.52
CA THR A 65 8.33 -20.40 -0.72
C THR A 65 7.06 -20.08 -1.49
N SER A 66 7.06 -20.48 -2.76
CA SER A 66 5.89 -20.60 -3.61
C SER A 66 4.70 -21.30 -2.91
N GLY A 67 3.48 -21.00 -3.38
CA GLY A 67 2.21 -21.53 -2.87
C GLY A 67 1.38 -20.52 -2.06
N TRP A 68 1.72 -19.24 -2.11
CA TRP A 68 0.93 -18.14 -1.56
C TRP A 68 0.00 -17.55 -2.63
N SER A 69 -1.09 -16.93 -2.17
CA SER A 69 -2.05 -16.18 -2.98
C SER A 69 -2.02 -14.69 -2.66
N THR A 70 -1.72 -14.33 -1.41
CA THR A 70 -1.38 -12.97 -0.97
C THR A 70 -0.25 -13.10 0.05
N ARG A 71 0.72 -12.18 0.03
CA ARG A 71 1.91 -12.26 0.89
C ARG A 71 2.28 -10.88 1.42
N VAL A 72 2.64 -10.79 2.70
CA VAL A 72 3.06 -9.55 3.36
C VAL A 72 4.53 -9.68 3.76
N VAL A 73 5.32 -8.69 3.38
CA VAL A 73 6.75 -8.60 3.70
C VAL A 73 7.07 -7.22 4.28
N PRO A 74 8.11 -7.09 5.13
CA PRO A 74 8.63 -5.78 5.50
C PRO A 74 9.08 -5.03 4.24
N ASN A 75 8.82 -3.72 4.19
CA ASN A 75 9.40 -2.90 3.13
C ASN A 75 10.92 -2.87 3.30
N LYS A 76 11.66 -3.18 2.22
CA LYS A 76 13.14 -3.19 2.21
C LYS A 76 13.73 -1.79 2.43
N PHE A 77 12.99 -0.75 2.07
CA PHE A 77 13.38 0.66 2.22
C PHE A 77 12.33 1.41 3.03
N PRO A 78 12.17 1.09 4.33
CA PRO A 78 11.04 1.56 5.09
C PRO A 78 11.20 3.03 5.51
N ALA A 79 10.14 3.80 5.37
CA ALA A 79 10.04 5.19 5.85
C ALA A 79 10.15 5.32 7.39
N LEU A 80 9.74 4.28 8.14
CA LEU A 80 9.78 4.22 9.60
C LEU A 80 10.47 2.92 10.04
N ARG A 81 11.04 2.90 11.24
CA ARG A 81 11.70 1.72 11.82
C ARG A 81 10.90 1.15 12.98
N ILE A 82 10.68 -0.16 12.97
CA ILE A 82 9.88 -0.83 14.01
C ILE A 82 10.64 -0.94 15.35
N GLU A 83 11.96 -1.02 15.27
CA GLU A 83 12.86 -1.17 16.42
C GLU A 83 13.16 0.16 17.12
N GLY A 84 13.23 0.12 18.45
CA GLY A 84 13.63 1.25 19.31
C GLY A 84 12.45 1.98 19.97
N ASP A 85 12.74 2.81 20.96
CA ASP A 85 11.70 3.50 21.73
C ASP A 85 11.30 4.84 21.11
N MET A 86 10.05 5.26 21.33
CA MET A 86 9.63 6.62 20.98
C MET A 86 10.40 7.64 21.82
N LYS A 87 11.11 8.53 21.14
CA LYS A 87 11.87 9.62 21.76
C LYS A 87 11.43 10.94 21.13
N ARG A 88 10.77 11.77 21.94
CA ARG A 88 10.45 13.16 21.62
C ARG A 88 11.45 14.09 22.30
N ILE A 89 12.02 15.01 21.55
CA ILE A 89 13.02 15.97 22.04
C ILE A 89 12.60 17.37 21.61
N GLY A 90 12.55 18.29 22.57
CA GLY A 90 12.41 19.71 22.31
C GLY A 90 13.75 20.32 21.88
N VAL A 91 13.75 21.05 20.77
CA VAL A 91 14.90 21.79 20.24
C VAL A 91 14.48 23.26 20.07
N GLY A 92 14.68 24.06 21.12
CA GLY A 92 14.20 25.43 21.16
C GLY A 92 12.68 25.50 21.10
N LEU A 93 12.14 26.10 20.05
CA LEU A 93 10.69 26.21 19.79
C LEU A 93 10.11 24.98 19.06
N TYR A 94 10.96 24.03 18.66
CA TYR A 94 10.54 22.88 17.85
C TYR A 94 10.47 21.60 18.68
N ASP A 95 9.57 20.70 18.28
CA ASP A 95 9.56 19.32 18.73
C ASP A 95 10.06 18.41 17.61
N THR A 96 10.91 17.45 17.96
CA THR A 96 11.38 16.40 17.06
C THR A 96 11.08 15.04 17.65
N MET A 97 10.80 14.06 16.79
CA MET A 97 10.56 12.67 17.18
C MET A 97 11.31 11.74 16.23
N ASN A 98 11.80 10.61 16.75
CA ASN A 98 12.34 9.56 15.89
C ASN A 98 11.22 8.84 15.12
N GLY A 99 11.55 8.35 13.92
CA GLY A 99 10.60 7.67 13.03
C GLY A 99 10.35 6.23 13.44
N ILE A 100 9.58 6.02 14.51
CA ILE A 100 9.14 4.70 14.97
C ILE A 100 7.82 4.32 14.30
N GLY A 101 7.79 3.16 13.63
CA GLY A 101 6.64 2.69 12.86
C GLY A 101 6.94 1.40 12.10
N ALA A 102 5.88 0.70 11.68
CA ALA A 102 6.00 -0.39 10.73
C ALA A 102 5.90 0.16 9.30
N HIS A 103 6.49 -0.53 8.34
CA HIS A 103 6.24 -0.27 6.93
C HIS A 103 6.28 -1.61 6.22
N GLU A 104 5.11 -2.05 5.77
CA GLU A 104 4.90 -3.36 5.17
C GLU A 104 4.40 -3.21 3.73
N VAL A 105 4.75 -4.19 2.89
CA VAL A 105 4.25 -4.33 1.53
C VAL A 105 3.35 -5.56 1.49
N ILE A 106 2.13 -5.38 0.99
CA ILE A 106 1.15 -6.42 0.76
C ILE A 106 1.16 -6.73 -0.74
N ILE A 107 1.75 -7.86 -1.11
CA ILE A 107 1.77 -8.39 -2.48
C ILE A 107 0.44 -9.10 -2.69
N GLU A 108 -0.37 -8.58 -3.60
CA GLU A 108 -1.81 -8.89 -3.69
C GLU A 108 -2.09 -10.23 -4.36
N THR A 109 -1.26 -10.61 -5.32
CA THR A 109 -1.40 -11.81 -6.15
C THR A 109 -0.01 -12.34 -6.54
N PRO A 110 0.17 -13.64 -6.81
CA PRO A 110 1.39 -14.17 -7.43
C PRO A 110 1.55 -13.80 -8.90
N ASP A 111 0.46 -13.39 -9.56
CA ASP A 111 0.39 -13.05 -10.97
C ASP A 111 0.80 -11.59 -11.20
N HIS A 112 1.83 -11.39 -12.03
CA HIS A 112 2.40 -10.06 -12.29
C HIS A 112 1.47 -9.18 -13.13
N ASP A 113 0.73 -9.78 -14.05
CA ASP A 113 0.05 -9.04 -15.12
C ASP A 113 -1.40 -8.70 -14.78
N LYS A 114 -1.90 -9.18 -13.64
CA LYS A 114 -3.22 -8.82 -13.13
C LYS A 114 -3.16 -7.49 -12.39
N SER A 115 -4.30 -6.84 -12.23
CA SER A 115 -4.52 -5.80 -11.23
C SER A 115 -5.52 -6.31 -10.17
N LEU A 116 -5.73 -5.53 -9.11
CA LEU A 116 -6.76 -5.84 -8.11
C LEU A 116 -8.16 -5.96 -8.75
N ALA A 117 -8.41 -5.25 -9.85
CA ALA A 117 -9.69 -5.30 -10.58
C ALA A 117 -9.87 -6.56 -11.43
N ASP A 118 -8.78 -7.29 -11.73
CA ASP A 118 -8.80 -8.54 -12.50
C ASP A 118 -8.88 -9.79 -11.59
N LEU A 119 -8.81 -9.59 -10.27
CA LEU A 119 -8.89 -10.67 -9.29
C LEU A 119 -10.34 -11.10 -9.07
N LEU A 120 -10.53 -12.38 -8.77
CA LEU A 120 -11.82 -12.91 -8.33
C LEU A 120 -12.17 -12.39 -6.93
N ASP A 121 -13.45 -12.36 -6.59
CA ASP A 121 -13.93 -11.89 -5.28
C ASP A 121 -13.21 -12.58 -4.10
N ASN A 122 -12.99 -13.90 -4.20
CA ASN A 122 -12.29 -14.66 -3.16
C ASN A 122 -10.78 -14.40 -3.10
N GLU A 123 -10.17 -13.87 -4.17
CA GLU A 123 -8.78 -13.42 -4.20
C GLU A 123 -8.68 -12.03 -3.56
N VAL A 124 -9.58 -11.12 -3.92
CA VAL A 124 -9.70 -9.80 -3.27
C VAL A 124 -9.98 -9.96 -1.78
N GLU A 125 -10.85 -10.89 -1.39
CA GLU A 125 -11.16 -11.18 0.01
C GLU A 125 -9.89 -11.47 0.82
N LYS A 126 -8.94 -12.25 0.27
CA LYS A 126 -7.67 -12.57 0.94
C LYS A 126 -6.78 -11.35 1.10
N VAL A 127 -6.79 -10.44 0.14
CA VAL A 127 -6.07 -9.16 0.25
C VAL A 127 -6.64 -8.32 1.40
N ILE A 128 -7.97 -8.25 1.51
CA ILE A 128 -8.64 -7.53 2.60
C ILE A 128 -8.42 -8.22 3.96
N TRP A 129 -8.40 -9.56 4.02
CA TRP A 129 -8.02 -10.29 5.23
C TRP A 129 -6.58 -9.98 5.65
N ALA A 130 -5.64 -9.92 4.71
CA ALA A 130 -4.27 -9.49 5.01
C ALA A 130 -4.23 -8.06 5.59
N TYR A 131 -4.98 -7.11 5.02
CA TYR A 131 -5.07 -5.75 5.57
C TYR A 131 -5.57 -5.74 7.01
N ARG A 132 -6.67 -6.48 7.28
CA ARG A 132 -7.26 -6.60 8.61
C ARG A 132 -6.28 -7.22 9.59
N ASP A 133 -5.71 -8.37 9.26
CA ASP A 133 -4.90 -9.16 10.17
C ASP A 133 -3.61 -8.43 10.54
N ARG A 134 -2.96 -7.79 9.55
CA ARG A 134 -1.79 -6.93 9.82
C ARG A 134 -2.16 -5.71 10.66
N SER A 135 -3.29 -5.07 10.39
CA SER A 135 -3.74 -3.93 11.19
C SER A 135 -4.05 -4.31 12.63
N ILE A 136 -4.64 -5.49 12.87
CA ILE A 136 -4.94 -5.99 14.22
C ILE A 136 -3.64 -6.31 14.97
N ASP A 137 -2.68 -6.95 14.30
CA ASP A 137 -1.37 -7.29 14.87
C ASP A 137 -0.61 -6.02 15.28
N LEU A 138 -0.47 -5.05 14.36
CA LEU A 138 0.24 -3.79 14.61
C LEU A 138 -0.45 -2.92 15.66
N ARG A 139 -1.78 -2.99 15.79
CA ARG A 139 -2.52 -2.33 16.88
C ARG A 139 -2.12 -2.85 18.26
N GLY A 140 -1.53 -4.05 18.35
CA GLY A 140 -0.96 -4.58 19.60
C GLY A 140 0.16 -3.70 20.17
N ASP A 141 0.84 -2.95 19.31
CA ASP A 141 1.88 -2.02 19.73
C ASP A 141 1.29 -0.65 20.10
N LYS A 142 1.35 -0.30 21.39
CA LYS A 142 0.81 0.96 21.91
C LYS A 142 1.54 2.20 21.40
N ARG A 143 2.73 2.07 20.79
CA ARG A 143 3.47 3.16 20.15
C ARG A 143 2.74 3.64 18.88
N PHE A 144 2.08 2.74 18.16
CA PHE A 144 1.37 3.06 16.93
C PHE A 144 -0.02 3.58 17.26
N LYS A 145 -0.35 4.76 16.71
CA LYS A 145 -1.64 5.45 16.95
C LYS A 145 -2.54 5.48 15.72
N TYR A 146 -1.96 5.23 14.56
CA TYR A 146 -2.64 5.27 13.28
C TYR A 146 -1.98 4.26 12.35
N ILE A 147 -2.78 3.68 11.47
CA ILE A 147 -2.33 2.76 10.43
C ILE A 147 -2.92 3.29 9.12
N LEU A 148 -2.06 3.57 8.17
CA LEU A 148 -2.41 4.01 6.82
C LEU A 148 -2.22 2.86 5.85
N LEU A 149 -3.33 2.35 5.33
CA LEU A 149 -3.36 1.43 4.20
C LEU A 149 -3.55 2.24 2.91
N PHE A 150 -2.66 2.05 1.94
CA PHE A 150 -2.75 2.77 0.67
C PHE A 150 -2.17 1.95 -0.49
N LYS A 151 -2.57 2.32 -1.71
CA LYS A 151 -2.10 1.70 -2.96
C LYS A 151 -1.72 2.80 -3.93
N ASN A 152 -0.52 2.69 -4.50
CA ASN A 152 -0.11 3.49 -5.65
C ASN A 152 -0.18 2.58 -6.87
N TYR A 153 -0.98 2.94 -7.86
CA TYR A 153 -1.14 2.17 -9.10
C TYR A 153 -0.80 3.05 -10.30
N GLY A 154 0.19 2.61 -11.09
CA GLY A 154 0.71 3.38 -12.22
C GLY A 154 1.86 4.33 -11.85
N GLU A 155 2.69 4.64 -12.85
CA GLU A 155 3.88 5.49 -12.70
C GLU A 155 3.52 6.90 -12.21
N SER A 156 2.44 7.49 -12.74
CA SER A 156 1.95 8.81 -12.34
C SER A 156 1.43 8.88 -10.90
N ALA A 157 1.03 7.74 -10.31
CA ALA A 157 0.69 7.64 -8.90
C ALA A 157 1.90 7.36 -7.99
N GLY A 158 3.12 7.31 -8.54
CA GLY A 158 4.34 7.04 -7.79
C GLY A 158 4.57 5.56 -7.47
N ALA A 159 4.00 4.64 -8.25
CA ALA A 159 4.32 3.21 -8.13
C ALA A 159 5.75 2.94 -8.61
N SER A 160 6.60 2.37 -7.75
CA SER A 160 7.98 2.01 -8.09
C SER A 160 8.12 0.61 -8.68
N LEU A 161 7.11 -0.25 -8.50
CA LEU A 161 7.04 -1.61 -9.02
C LEU A 161 5.68 -1.81 -9.69
N GLU A 162 5.70 -2.49 -10.84
CA GLU A 162 4.50 -2.78 -11.65
C GLU A 162 3.61 -3.84 -11.01
N HIS A 163 4.24 -4.80 -10.32
CA HIS A 163 3.55 -5.93 -9.71
C HIS A 163 2.51 -5.47 -8.68
N PRO A 164 1.29 -6.04 -8.64
CA PRO A 164 0.21 -5.60 -7.76
C PRO A 164 0.59 -5.67 -6.30
N HIS A 165 0.67 -4.50 -5.69
CA HIS A 165 0.90 -4.40 -4.26
C HIS A 165 0.17 -3.19 -3.68
N SER A 166 -0.05 -3.28 -2.38
CA SER A 166 -0.44 -2.19 -1.51
C SER A 166 0.57 -2.05 -0.39
N GLN A 167 0.51 -0.96 0.36
CA GLN A 167 1.43 -0.66 1.44
C GLN A 167 0.66 -0.31 2.71
N LEU A 168 1.28 -0.63 3.84
CA LEU A 168 0.82 -0.27 5.17
C LEU A 168 1.94 0.48 5.88
N ILE A 169 1.62 1.63 6.46
CA ILE A 169 2.48 2.41 7.37
C ILE A 169 1.76 2.68 8.68
#